data_AF-A0A935UXV6-F1
#
_entry.id   AF-A0A935UXV6-F1
#
_cell.length_a   1.000
_cell.length_b   1.000
_cell.length_c   1.000
_cell.angle_alpha   90.00
_cell.angle_beta   90.00
_cell.angle_gamma   90.00
#
_symmetry.space_group_name_H-M   'P 1'
#
loop_
_entity.id
_entity.type
_entity.pdbx_description
1 polymer ?
#
loop_
_entity_poly.entity_id
_entity_poly.type
_entity_poly.pdbx_seq_one_letter_code
_entity_poly.pdbx_strand_id
1 'polypeptide(L)'
;MLSTRPDVVPAAYLAAFQSLQDDVGPLPFPEIERTLSAELGSAWRAGLSRFDEAPLATASIAQVHRAALQSGAEVVFKVQRPGIAAMIRADLSILHLLVNRLCAEFPEAELLDPQGVLSEFERSITAELDFLAEATNMRRFTTNFAGNPRVKIPTIFDALTTSRVLCIEHLDGVKIRQAREHGYDMDEVGRRYLGGLHDAV
;
A
#
# COMPACT_ATOMS: atom_id res chain seq x y z
N MET A 1 1.69 -9.75 -5.46
CA MET A 1 2.92 -10.13 -6.18
C MET A 1 2.81 -11.50 -6.86
N LEU A 2 2.42 -12.58 -6.18
CA LEU A 2 2.23 -13.90 -6.82
C LEU A 2 0.96 -14.00 -7.68
N SER A 3 -0.14 -13.35 -7.28
CA SER A 3 -1.41 -13.31 -8.05
C SER A 3 -1.31 -12.64 -9.43
N THR A 4 -0.21 -11.92 -9.69
CA THR A 4 0.07 -11.23 -10.95
C THR A 4 1.10 -11.98 -11.81
N ARG A 5 1.57 -13.15 -11.37
CA ARG A 5 2.58 -13.99 -12.03
C ARG A 5 2.00 -15.38 -12.33
N PRO A 6 1.13 -15.50 -13.35
CA PRO A 6 0.51 -16.78 -13.74
C PRO A 6 1.53 -17.81 -14.26
N ASP A 7 2.76 -17.38 -14.54
CA ASP A 7 3.90 -18.19 -14.93
C ASP A 7 4.58 -18.91 -13.75
N VAL A 8 4.38 -18.42 -12.52
CA VAL A 8 4.99 -18.98 -11.30
C VAL A 8 4.00 -19.83 -10.51
N VAL A 9 2.70 -19.61 -10.71
CA VAL A 9 1.64 -20.25 -9.92
C VAL A 9 0.62 -20.94 -10.82
N PRO A 10 0.32 -22.24 -10.62
CA PRO A 10 -0.70 -22.94 -11.41
C PRO A 10 -2.05 -22.23 -11.34
N ALA A 11 -2.77 -22.20 -12.46
CA ALA A 11 -4.02 -21.44 -12.60
C ALA A 11 -5.07 -21.77 -11.52
N ALA A 12 -5.07 -23.00 -11.01
CA ALA A 12 -5.95 -23.44 -9.92
C ALA A 12 -5.75 -22.65 -8.61
N TYR A 13 -4.53 -22.16 -8.34
CA TYR A 13 -4.20 -21.40 -7.14
C TYR A 13 -4.30 -19.88 -7.35
N LEU A 14 -4.31 -19.39 -8.59
CA LEU A 14 -4.44 -17.95 -8.88
C LEU A 14 -5.73 -17.37 -8.29
N ALA A 15 -6.85 -18.09 -8.40
CA ALA A 15 -8.13 -17.65 -7.83
C ALA A 15 -8.08 -17.55 -6.30
N ALA A 16 -7.41 -18.49 -5.63
CA ALA A 16 -7.22 -18.45 -4.17
C ALA A 16 -6.28 -17.32 -3.73
N PHE A 17 -5.22 -17.05 -4.51
CA PHE A 17 -4.33 -15.91 -4.23
C PHE A 17 -4.95 -14.55 -4.56
N GLN A 18 -5.88 -14.50 -5.51
CA GLN A 18 -6.70 -13.32 -5.78
C GLN A 18 -7.68 -13.07 -4.63
N SER A 19 -8.38 -14.09 -4.13
CA SER A 19 -9.29 -13.92 -2.97
C SER A 19 -8.54 -13.52 -1.68
N LEU A 20 -7.29 -13.96 -1.52
CA LEU A 20 -6.40 -13.53 -0.42
C LEU A 20 -6.03 -12.03 -0.49
N GLN A 21 -6.14 -11.39 -1.66
CA GLN A 21 -5.89 -9.96 -1.83
C GLN A 21 -7.13 -9.10 -1.64
N ASP A 22 -8.31 -9.64 -1.92
CA ASP A 22 -9.53 -8.85 -2.07
C ASP A 22 -10.38 -8.70 -0.79
N ASP A 23 -10.06 -9.41 0.31
CA ASP A 23 -11.00 -9.52 1.44
C ASP A 23 -10.36 -9.25 2.82
N VAL A 24 -9.92 -8.00 3.05
CA VAL A 24 -9.66 -7.53 4.42
C VAL A 24 -10.62 -6.40 4.75
N GLY A 25 -11.71 -6.76 5.43
CA GLY A 25 -12.71 -5.83 5.94
C GLY A 25 -12.11 -4.74 6.85
N PRO A 26 -12.86 -3.65 7.07
CA PRO A 26 -12.43 -2.58 7.97
C PRO A 26 -12.46 -3.05 9.42
N LEU A 27 -11.38 -2.77 10.15
CA LEU A 27 -11.42 -2.81 11.62
C LEU A 27 -12.31 -1.69 12.14
N PRO A 28 -12.95 -1.89 13.30
CA PRO A 28 -13.64 -0.83 14.02
C PRO A 28 -12.72 0.37 14.25
N PHE A 29 -13.26 1.58 14.06
CA PHE A 29 -12.50 2.81 14.22
C PHE A 29 -11.77 2.94 15.58
N PRO A 30 -12.31 2.51 16.73
CA PRO A 30 -11.57 2.56 18.00
C PRO A 30 -10.21 1.84 17.98
N GLU A 31 -10.06 0.78 17.17
CA GLU A 31 -8.76 0.11 17.01
C GLU A 31 -7.76 0.96 16.21
N ILE A 32 -8.25 1.64 15.17
CA ILE A 32 -7.44 2.57 14.36
C ILE A 32 -7.07 3.81 15.16
N GLU A 33 -8.00 4.35 15.93
CA GLU A 33 -7.81 5.50 16.81
C GLU A 33 -6.71 5.25 17.85
N ARG A 34 -6.55 4.02 18.32
CA ARG A 34 -5.43 3.66 19.20
C ARG A 34 -4.07 3.85 18.52
N THR A 35 -3.93 3.46 17.24
CA THR A 35 -2.69 3.72 16.49
C THR A 35 -2.50 5.22 16.30
N LEU A 36 -3.54 5.97 15.89
CA LEU A 36 -3.45 7.42 15.73
C LEU A 36 -3.01 8.12 17.03
N SER A 37 -3.63 7.77 18.15
CA SER A 37 -3.33 8.37 19.45
C SER A 37 -1.94 8.01 19.98
N ALA A 38 -1.46 6.79 19.69
CA ALA A 38 -0.11 6.37 20.08
C ALA A 38 0.97 7.08 19.27
N GLU A 39 0.72 7.35 17.99
CA GLU A 39 1.70 7.94 17.06
C GLU A 39 1.69 9.47 17.05
N LEU A 40 0.50 10.07 17.10
CA LEU A 40 0.29 11.52 17.00
C LEU A 40 -0.09 12.18 18.33
N GLY A 41 -0.21 11.39 19.40
CA GLY A 41 -0.61 11.85 20.74
C GLY A 41 -2.13 11.92 20.94
N SER A 42 -2.57 12.10 22.20
CA SER A 42 -3.99 12.10 22.58
C SER A 42 -4.81 13.24 21.97
N ALA A 43 -4.17 14.33 21.56
CA ALA A 43 -4.80 15.50 20.95
C ALA A 43 -4.67 15.52 19.42
N TRP A 44 -4.43 14.37 18.76
CA TRP A 44 -4.19 14.30 17.31
C TRP A 44 -5.30 14.94 16.44
N ARG A 45 -6.53 15.03 16.94
CA ARG A 45 -7.64 15.71 16.26
C ARG A 45 -7.58 17.24 16.31
N ALA A 46 -6.76 17.84 17.18
CA ALA A 46 -6.79 19.27 17.45
C ALA A 46 -6.52 20.15 16.21
N GLY A 47 -5.75 19.64 15.24
CA GLY A 47 -5.47 20.33 13.97
C GLY A 47 -6.46 20.02 12.84
N LEU A 48 -7.49 19.20 13.10
CA LEU A 48 -8.46 18.76 12.11
C LEU A 48 -9.78 19.52 12.25
N SER A 49 -10.38 19.89 11.12
CA SER A 49 -11.76 20.38 11.06
C SER A 49 -12.76 19.23 10.88
N ARG A 50 -12.32 18.11 10.27
CA ARG A 50 -13.13 16.91 10.05
C ARG A 50 -12.24 15.67 10.03
N PHE A 51 -12.75 14.54 10.51
CA PHE A 51 -12.15 13.22 10.32
C PHE A 51 -13.27 12.19 10.13
N ASP A 52 -13.20 11.42 9.05
CA ASP A 52 -14.21 10.42 8.73
C ASP A 52 -13.81 9.07 9.35
N GLU A 53 -14.56 8.63 10.36
CA GLU A 53 -14.33 7.35 11.05
C GLU A 53 -14.57 6.14 10.13
N ALA A 54 -15.46 6.30 9.15
CA ALA A 54 -15.62 5.32 8.09
C ALA A 54 -14.39 5.37 7.15
N PRO A 55 -13.71 4.24 6.90
CA PRO A 55 -12.54 4.23 6.04
C PRO A 55 -12.94 4.49 4.58
N LEU A 56 -12.15 5.30 3.90
CA LEU A 56 -12.21 5.49 2.45
C LEU A 56 -11.77 4.21 1.71
N ALA A 57 -10.76 3.53 2.25
CA ALA A 57 -10.23 2.31 1.68
C ALA A 57 -9.56 1.45 2.75
N THR A 58 -9.57 0.14 2.54
CA THR A 58 -8.82 -0.82 3.35
C THR A 58 -7.73 -1.45 2.50
N ALA A 59 -6.60 -1.73 3.13
CA ALA A 59 -5.50 -2.50 2.56
C ALA A 59 -5.07 -3.58 3.55
N SER A 60 -4.18 -4.47 3.10
CA SER A 60 -3.63 -5.58 3.88
C SER A 60 -3.04 -5.11 5.22
N ILE A 61 -2.23 -4.04 5.20
CA ILE A 61 -1.51 -3.56 6.38
C ILE A 61 -2.10 -2.30 7.03
N ALA A 62 -3.06 -1.65 6.38
CA ALA A 62 -3.50 -0.32 6.76
C ALA A 62 -4.96 -0.04 6.39
N GLN A 63 -5.50 1.03 6.97
CA GLN A 63 -6.77 1.63 6.56
C GLN A 63 -6.57 3.09 6.25
N VAL A 64 -7.31 3.59 5.27
CA VAL A 64 -7.23 4.97 4.80
C VAL A 64 -8.50 5.69 5.20
N HIS A 65 -8.36 6.80 5.90
CA HIS A 65 -9.46 7.65 6.36
C HIS A 65 -9.36 9.03 5.72
N ARG A 66 -10.49 9.61 5.33
CA ARG A 66 -10.56 11.00 4.86
C ARG A 66 -10.58 11.95 6.05
N ALA A 67 -9.99 13.12 5.89
CA ALA A 67 -10.01 14.17 6.88
C ALA A 67 -9.84 15.54 6.21
N ALA A 68 -10.13 16.59 6.96
CA ALA A 68 -9.83 17.96 6.58
C ALA A 68 -9.06 18.65 7.70
N LEU A 69 -8.03 19.41 7.33
CA LEU A 69 -7.28 20.25 8.26
C LEU A 69 -8.08 21.52 8.59
N GLN A 70 -7.73 22.21 9.69
CA GLN A 70 -8.30 23.53 10.00
C GLN A 70 -7.98 24.58 8.92
N SER A 71 -6.91 24.40 8.14
CA SER A 71 -6.59 25.23 6.98
C SER A 71 -7.56 25.04 5.81
N GLY A 72 -8.42 24.03 5.85
CA GLY A 72 -9.32 23.64 4.75
C GLY A 72 -8.70 22.65 3.76
N ALA A 73 -7.44 22.23 3.95
CA ALA A 73 -6.82 21.21 3.11
C ALA A 73 -7.47 19.84 3.33
N GLU A 74 -7.88 19.19 2.24
CA GLU A 74 -8.40 17.82 2.23
C GLU A 74 -7.24 16.82 2.21
N VAL A 75 -7.25 15.87 3.14
CA VAL A 75 -6.16 14.93 3.37
C VAL A 75 -6.69 13.51 3.59
N VAL A 76 -5.81 12.53 3.40
CA VAL A 76 -6.06 11.16 3.81
C VAL A 76 -5.02 10.70 4.82
N PHE A 77 -5.49 9.98 5.84
CA PHE A 77 -4.67 9.31 6.83
C PHE A 77 -4.64 7.81 6.52
N LYS A 78 -3.49 7.32 6.04
CA LYS A 78 -3.21 5.89 5.96
C LYS A 78 -2.64 5.46 7.31
N VAL A 79 -3.40 4.66 8.04
CA VAL A 79 -3.09 4.23 9.42
C VAL A 79 -2.82 2.74 9.42
N GLN A 80 -1.66 2.34 9.96
CA GLN A 80 -1.28 0.95 10.07
C GLN A 80 -2.23 0.20 11.03
N ARG A 81 -2.67 -0.99 10.62
CA ARG A 81 -3.50 -1.87 11.45
C ARG A 81 -2.74 -2.25 12.73
N PRO A 82 -3.35 -2.18 13.92
CA PRO A 82 -2.71 -2.62 15.15
C PRO A 82 -2.22 -4.07 15.05
N GLY A 83 -1.00 -4.35 15.54
CA GLY A 83 -0.46 -5.72 15.59
C GLY A 83 0.01 -6.31 14.25
N ILE A 84 -0.17 -5.62 13.12
CA ILE A 84 0.15 -6.19 11.79
C ILE A 84 1.61 -6.59 11.63
N ALA A 85 2.55 -5.85 12.23
CA ALA A 85 3.97 -6.21 12.16
C ALA A 85 4.27 -7.56 12.85
N ALA A 86 3.55 -7.90 13.92
CA ALA A 86 3.70 -9.19 14.58
C ALA A 86 3.08 -10.32 13.74
N MET A 87 1.93 -10.05 13.11
CA MET A 87 1.27 -10.98 12.18
C MET A 87 2.17 -11.31 10.99
N ILE A 88 2.72 -10.28 10.32
CA ILE A 88 3.64 -10.46 9.20
C ILE A 88 4.87 -11.28 9.62
N ARG A 89 5.48 -11.01 10.78
CA ARG A 89 6.61 -11.82 11.26
C ARG A 89 6.23 -13.29 11.48
N ALA A 90 5.05 -13.56 12.03
CA ALA A 90 4.58 -14.92 12.21
C ALA A 90 4.36 -15.61 10.86
N ASP A 91 3.72 -14.94 9.91
CA ASP A 91 3.47 -15.47 8.57
C ASP A 91 4.78 -15.77 7.83
N LEU A 92 5.75 -14.85 7.88
CA LEU A 92 7.07 -15.05 7.30
C LEU A 92 7.79 -16.26 7.90
N SER A 93 7.66 -16.47 9.22
CA SER A 93 8.27 -17.63 9.88
C SER A 93 7.69 -18.97 9.38
N ILE A 94 6.38 -18.99 9.11
CA ILE A 94 5.69 -20.16 8.54
C ILE A 94 6.14 -20.36 7.08
N LEU A 95 6.22 -19.29 6.29
CA LEU A 95 6.68 -19.37 4.90
C LEU A 95 8.11 -19.89 4.81
N HIS A 96 9.02 -19.43 5.68
CA HIS A 96 10.38 -19.93 5.77
C HIS A 96 10.42 -21.43 6.06
N LEU A 97 9.60 -21.90 7.01
CA LEU A 97 9.49 -23.33 7.31
C LEU A 97 9.01 -24.14 6.08
N LEU A 98 8.00 -23.64 5.37
CA LEU A 98 7.44 -24.31 4.20
C LEU A 98 8.43 -24.35 3.03
N VAL A 99 9.11 -23.24 2.74
CA VAL A 99 10.13 -23.17 1.68
C VAL A 99 11.30 -24.09 2.01
N ASN A 100 11.77 -24.12 3.26
CA ASN A 100 12.85 -25.02 3.66
C ASN A 100 12.46 -26.51 3.53
N ARG A 101 11.21 -26.87 3.86
CA ARG A 101 10.72 -28.23 3.65
C ARG A 101 10.58 -28.58 2.17
N LEU A 102 10.06 -27.66 1.36
CA LEU A 102 9.95 -27.84 -0.08
C LEU A 102 11.30 -28.15 -0.72
N CYS A 103 12.34 -27.36 -0.42
CA CYS A 103 13.69 -27.59 -0.96
C CYS A 103 14.32 -28.89 -0.45
N ALA A 104 14.00 -29.31 0.79
CA ALA A 104 14.50 -30.55 1.35
C ALA A 104 13.84 -31.80 0.73
N GLU A 105 12.53 -31.74 0.44
CA GLU A 105 11.78 -32.86 -0.13
C GLU A 105 11.89 -32.94 -1.66
N PHE A 106 12.07 -31.80 -2.33
CA PHE A 106 12.12 -31.68 -3.79
C PHE A 106 13.32 -30.82 -4.22
N PRO A 107 14.53 -31.40 -4.33
CA PRO A 107 15.73 -30.66 -4.71
C PRO A 107 15.61 -29.95 -6.08
N GLU A 108 14.78 -30.45 -6.99
CA GLU A 108 14.51 -29.82 -8.28
C GLU A 108 13.83 -28.45 -8.16
N ALA A 109 13.17 -28.17 -7.03
CA ALA A 109 12.57 -26.86 -6.75
C ALA A 109 13.62 -25.74 -6.62
N GLU A 110 14.89 -26.05 -6.34
CA GLU A 110 15.97 -25.06 -6.29
C GLU A 110 16.12 -24.29 -7.61
N LEU A 111 15.76 -24.90 -8.74
CA LEU A 111 15.77 -24.24 -10.06
C LEU A 111 14.83 -23.02 -10.13
N LEU A 112 13.82 -22.96 -9.26
CA LEU A 112 12.88 -21.85 -9.16
C LEU A 112 13.28 -20.79 -8.13
N ASP A 113 14.39 -21.01 -7.41
CA ASP A 113 14.89 -20.16 -6.32
C ASP A 113 13.78 -19.69 -5.33
N PRO A 114 13.04 -20.63 -4.70
CA PRO A 114 11.96 -20.27 -3.79
C PRO A 114 12.46 -19.50 -2.56
N GLN A 115 13.72 -19.69 -2.15
CA GLN A 115 14.35 -18.93 -1.06
C GLN A 115 14.60 -17.48 -1.46
N GLY A 116 15.16 -17.22 -2.65
CA GLY A 116 15.33 -15.86 -3.17
C GLY A 116 13.99 -15.14 -3.36
N VAL A 117 12.98 -15.83 -3.89
CA VAL A 117 11.62 -15.29 -4.01
C VAL A 117 11.05 -14.91 -2.63
N LEU A 118 11.21 -15.76 -1.62
CA LEU A 118 10.75 -15.48 -0.26
C LEU A 118 11.52 -14.31 0.37
N SER A 119 12.84 -14.23 0.18
CA SER A 119 13.67 -13.13 0.68
C SER A 119 13.24 -11.78 0.10
N GLU A 120 12.96 -11.74 -1.20
CA GLU A 120 12.46 -10.53 -1.86
C GLU A 120 11.05 -10.16 -1.40
N PHE A 121 10.19 -11.15 -1.18
CA PHE A 121 8.87 -10.92 -0.60
C PHE A 121 8.97 -10.35 0.82
N GLU A 122 9.81 -10.93 1.68
CA GLU A 122 10.07 -10.46 3.04
C GLU A 122 10.58 -9.02 3.05
N ARG A 123 11.55 -8.72 2.18
CA ARG A 123 12.09 -7.36 2.01
C ARG A 123 11.00 -6.37 1.62
N SER A 124 10.16 -6.74 0.64
CA SER A 124 9.07 -5.89 0.17
C SER A 124 8.01 -5.64 1.24
N ILE A 125 7.49 -6.69 1.88
CA ILE A 125 6.40 -6.54 2.87
C ILE A 125 6.88 -5.82 4.13
N THR A 126 8.13 -6.01 4.52
CA THR A 126 8.73 -5.31 5.66
C THR A 126 8.93 -3.82 5.35
N ALA A 127 9.29 -3.47 4.11
CA ALA A 127 9.39 -2.07 3.69
C ALA A 127 8.01 -1.35 3.73
N GLU A 128 6.92 -2.06 3.49
CA GLU A 128 5.56 -1.50 3.60
C GLU A 128 5.15 -1.19 5.06
N LEU A 129 5.83 -1.76 6.07
CA LEU A 129 5.54 -1.50 7.48
C LEU A 129 6.08 -0.17 8.00
N ASP A 130 6.93 0.52 7.24
CA ASP A 130 7.47 1.83 7.59
C ASP A 130 7.00 2.89 6.60
N PHE A 131 6.01 3.66 7.01
CA PHE A 131 5.47 4.75 6.20
C PHE A 131 6.42 5.94 6.03
N LEU A 132 7.51 6.05 6.81
CA LEU A 132 8.55 7.04 6.53
C LEU A 132 9.36 6.65 5.30
N ALA A 133 9.56 5.35 5.05
CA ALA A 133 10.17 4.87 3.81
C ALA A 133 9.26 5.15 2.61
N GLU A 134 7.95 4.94 2.76
CA GLU A 134 6.95 5.31 1.73
C GLU A 134 6.97 6.82 1.45
N ALA A 135 6.93 7.66 2.48
CA ALA A 135 7.03 9.12 2.35
C ALA A 135 8.34 9.56 1.66
N THR A 136 9.46 8.91 2.00
CA THR A 136 10.76 9.17 1.36
C THR A 136 10.73 8.84 -0.13
N ASN A 137 10.14 7.70 -0.49
CA ASN A 137 9.94 7.35 -1.89
C ASN A 137 9.04 8.36 -2.60
N MET A 138 7.92 8.77 -1.99
CA MET A 138 7.04 9.80 -2.56
C MET A 138 7.79 11.11 -2.85
N ARG A 139 8.66 11.58 -1.93
CA ARG A 139 9.49 12.77 -2.19
C ARG A 139 10.42 12.59 -3.39
N ARG A 140 11.02 11.40 -3.54
CA ARG A 140 11.83 11.07 -4.72
C ARG A 140 11.00 11.11 -6.01
N PHE A 141 9.79 10.55 -5.97
CA PHE A 141 8.85 10.64 -7.10
C PHE A 141 8.47 12.10 -7.40
N THR A 142 8.22 12.94 -6.40
CA THR A 142 7.97 14.36 -6.62
C THR A 142 9.11 15.04 -7.37
N THR A 143 10.36 14.75 -7.01
CA THR A 143 11.54 15.29 -7.71
C THR A 143 11.65 14.76 -9.14
N ASN A 144 11.53 13.44 -9.33
CA ASN A 144 11.68 12.82 -10.65
C ASN A 144 10.61 13.29 -11.65
N PHE A 145 9.41 13.60 -11.17
CA PHE A 145 8.27 13.99 -12.01
C PHE A 145 7.98 15.51 -11.96
N ALA A 146 8.86 16.33 -11.39
CA ALA A 146 8.63 17.77 -11.23
C ALA A 146 8.34 18.52 -12.55
N GLY A 147 8.90 18.04 -13.67
CA GLY A 147 8.67 18.61 -15.00
C GLY A 147 7.47 18.01 -15.76
N ASN A 148 6.78 17.03 -15.20
CA ASN A 148 5.72 16.30 -15.91
C ASN A 148 4.32 16.73 -15.44
N PRO A 149 3.59 17.56 -16.22
CA PRO A 149 2.27 18.05 -15.82
C PRO A 149 1.19 16.97 -15.81
N ARG A 150 1.48 15.75 -16.30
CA ARG A 150 0.52 14.63 -16.35
C ARG A 150 0.54 13.78 -15.08
N VAL A 151 1.56 13.92 -14.23
CA VAL A 151 1.73 13.11 -13.02
C VAL A 151 1.64 14.02 -11.80
N LYS A 152 0.67 13.75 -10.93
CA LYS A 152 0.50 14.45 -9.66
C LYS A 152 0.87 13.51 -8.52
N ILE A 153 1.87 13.91 -7.74
CA ILE A 153 2.23 13.26 -6.49
C ILE A 153 1.57 14.07 -5.36
N PRO A 154 0.81 13.43 -4.46
CA PRO A 154 0.15 14.15 -3.37
C PRO A 154 1.18 14.74 -2.40
N THR A 155 0.88 15.94 -1.92
CA THR A 155 1.70 16.61 -0.89
C THR A 155 1.71 15.79 0.40
N ILE A 156 2.87 15.67 1.05
CA ILE A 156 3.02 14.97 2.34
C ILE A 156 2.88 15.99 3.46
N PHE A 157 2.12 15.64 4.51
CA PHE A 157 2.00 16.44 5.72
C PHE A 157 2.90 15.86 6.80
N ASP A 158 4.16 16.31 6.84
CA ASP A 158 5.21 15.76 7.69
C ASP A 158 4.86 15.79 9.19
N ALA A 159 4.24 16.86 9.66
CA ALA A 159 3.82 17.00 11.07
C ALA A 159 2.77 15.97 11.50
N LEU A 160 2.13 15.29 10.55
CA LEU A 160 1.08 14.28 10.76
C LEU A 160 1.51 12.90 10.24
N THR A 161 2.80 12.72 9.96
CA THR A 161 3.37 11.49 9.41
C THR A 161 4.40 10.89 10.36
N THR A 162 4.27 9.59 10.61
CA THR A 162 5.17 8.75 11.42
C THR A 162 5.47 7.45 10.67
N SER A 163 6.14 6.49 11.29
CA SER A 163 6.36 5.16 10.70
C SER A 163 5.06 4.35 10.55
N ARG A 164 4.00 4.70 11.27
CA ARG A 164 2.73 3.94 11.31
C ARG A 164 1.50 4.75 10.92
N VAL A 165 1.66 6.05 10.65
CA VAL A 165 0.63 6.94 10.11
C VAL A 165 1.22 7.75 8.97
N LEU A 166 0.58 7.76 7.81
CA LEU A 166 0.95 8.60 6.67
C LEU A 166 -0.20 9.56 6.34
N CYS A 167 0.07 10.87 6.42
CA CYS A 167 -0.88 11.90 6.08
C CYS A 167 -0.46 12.59 4.79
N ILE A 168 -1.31 12.51 3.76
CA ILE A 168 -1.04 13.05 2.43
C ILE A 168 -2.26 13.78 1.88
N GLU A 169 -2.03 14.66 0.90
CA GLU A 169 -3.07 15.35 0.14
C GLU A 169 -4.06 14.34 -0.42
N HIS A 170 -5.35 14.61 -0.20
CA HIS A 170 -6.39 13.82 -0.82
C HIS A 170 -6.50 14.21 -2.29
N LEU A 171 -6.38 13.22 -3.19
CA LEU A 171 -6.57 13.41 -4.62
C LEU A 171 -7.90 12.80 -5.04
N ASP A 172 -8.74 13.61 -5.69
CA ASP A 172 -9.92 13.14 -6.38
C ASP A 172 -9.57 12.58 -7.77
N GLY A 173 -10.23 11.51 -8.15
CA GLY A 173 -10.04 10.88 -9.44
C GLY A 173 -10.74 9.54 -9.57
N VAL A 174 -10.79 9.05 -10.81
CA VAL A 174 -11.34 7.73 -11.14
C VAL A 174 -10.21 6.70 -11.09
N LYS A 175 -10.43 5.58 -10.38
CA LYS A 175 -9.47 4.46 -10.36
C LYS A 175 -9.28 3.93 -11.78
N ILE A 176 -8.05 3.63 -12.19
CA ILE A 176 -7.75 3.12 -13.55
C ILE A 176 -8.62 1.92 -13.92
N ARG A 177 -8.90 1.02 -12.98
CA ARG A 177 -9.77 -0.17 -13.20
C ARG A 177 -11.21 0.19 -13.57
N GLN A 178 -11.69 1.36 -13.15
CA GLN A 178 -13.04 1.88 -13.42
C GLN A 178 -13.06 2.90 -14.58
N ALA A 179 -11.90 3.24 -15.15
CA ALA A 179 -11.80 4.29 -16.15
C ALA A 179 -12.64 3.98 -17.39
N ARG A 180 -12.64 2.72 -17.86
CA ARG A 180 -13.48 2.29 -18.99
C ARG A 180 -14.98 2.50 -18.73
N GLU A 181 -15.45 2.16 -17.53
CA GLU A 181 -16.85 2.31 -17.10
C GLU A 181 -17.27 3.77 -17.01
N HIS A 182 -16.32 4.66 -16.71
CA HIS A 182 -16.51 6.11 -16.65
C HIS A 182 -16.30 6.79 -18.02
N GLY A 183 -16.20 6.03 -19.11
CA GLY A 183 -16.12 6.55 -20.47
C GLY A 183 -14.74 7.06 -20.90
N TYR A 184 -13.67 6.74 -20.17
CA TYR A 184 -12.32 7.07 -20.59
C TYR A 184 -11.85 6.14 -21.72
N ASP A 185 -11.15 6.71 -22.71
CA ASP A 185 -10.44 5.94 -23.73
C ASP A 185 -9.21 5.24 -23.11
N MET A 186 -9.27 3.91 -23.04
CA MET A 186 -8.21 3.11 -22.44
C MET A 186 -6.91 3.13 -23.25
N ASP A 187 -6.98 3.38 -24.56
CA ASP A 187 -5.76 3.53 -25.39
C ASP A 187 -5.07 4.86 -25.06
N GLU A 188 -5.85 5.92 -24.87
CA GLU A 188 -5.32 7.19 -24.41
C GLU A 188 -4.77 7.10 -22.97
N VAL A 189 -5.48 6.44 -22.05
CA VAL A 189 -4.98 6.18 -20.68
C VAL A 189 -3.66 5.40 -20.75
N GLY A 190 -3.58 4.37 -21.58
CA GLY A 190 -2.35 3.60 -21.79
C GLY A 190 -1.20 4.45 -22.35
N ARG A 191 -1.45 5.25 -23.38
CA ARG A 191 -0.44 6.18 -23.95
C ARG A 191 0.04 7.19 -22.92
N ARG A 192 -0.86 7.77 -22.13
CA ARG A 192 -0.52 8.74 -21.08
C ARG A 192 0.24 8.09 -19.92
N TYR A 193 -0.13 6.88 -19.52
CA TYR A 193 0.56 6.12 -18.49
C TYR A 193 2.00 5.78 -18.90
N LEU A 194 2.18 5.22 -20.10
CA LEU A 194 3.49 4.87 -20.63
C LEU A 194 4.36 6.10 -20.93
N GLY A 195 3.78 7.13 -21.56
CA GLY A 195 4.48 8.39 -21.82
C GLY A 195 4.89 9.10 -20.54
N GLY A 196 4.02 9.10 -19.53
CA GLY A 196 4.30 9.69 -18.22
C GLY A 196 5.51 9.06 -17.52
N LEU A 197 5.70 7.75 -17.68
CA LEU A 197 6.85 7.01 -17.14
C LEU A 197 8.14 7.27 -17.93
N HIS A 198 8.04 7.49 -19.24
CA HIS A 198 9.20 7.68 -20.12
C HIS A 198 9.79 9.10 -20.01
N ASP A 199 8.95 10.10 -19.69
CA ASP A 199 9.36 11.51 -19.53
C ASP A 199 9.96 11.81 -18.14
N ALA A 200 10.06 10.81 -17.26
CA ALA A 200 10.49 10.94 -15.86
C ALA A 200 11.90 10.39 -15.57
N VAL A 201 12.60 9.92 -16.61
CA VAL A 201 14.00 9.46 -16.60
C VAL A 201 14.84 10.44 -17.40
#